data_AF-A0AAV2B8C3-F1
#
_entry.id   AF-A0AAV2B8C3-F1
#
_cell.length_a   1.000
_cell.length_b   1.000
_cell.length_c   1.000
_cell.angle_alpha   90.00
_cell.angle_beta   90.00
_cell.angle_gamma   90.00
#
_symmetry.space_group_name_H-M   'P 1'
#
loop_
_entity.id
_entity.type
_entity.pdbx_description
1 polymer ?
#
loop_
_entity_poly.entity_id
_entity_poly.type
_entity_poly.pdbx_seq_one_letter_code
_entity_poly.pdbx_strand_id
1 'polypeptide(L)'
;MLVDDPQPGPSRAPMGFGYVETSLAPTNDHVCDVCKKSFTRKDNLKRHMKKHGAHANHACSKCAMKFYRLDKLQEHVKTHEKKKSYSCEQCDRLFSRMSELLYHKRVDHPAPSNHRVKQPRPLARNSR
;
A
#
# COMPACT_ATOMS: atom_id res chain seq x y z
N MET A 1 -0.07 29.55 55.78
CA MET A 1 -0.49 30.13 54.49
C MET A 1 -1.32 29.08 53.79
N LEU A 2 -2.66 29.22 53.83
CA LEU A 2 -3.56 28.37 53.07
C LEU A 2 -3.38 28.74 51.60
N VAL A 3 -2.95 27.79 50.77
CA VAL A 3 -3.12 27.88 49.32
C VAL A 3 -4.28 26.95 48.99
N ASP A 4 -5.35 27.58 48.52
CA ASP A 4 -6.59 26.96 48.07
C ASP A 4 -6.27 26.15 46.79
N ASP A 5 -6.37 24.82 46.87
CA ASP A 5 -6.19 23.93 45.73
C ASP A 5 -7.53 23.86 44.96
N PRO A 6 -7.59 24.31 43.70
CA PRO A 6 -8.85 24.33 42.95
C PRO A 6 -9.21 22.92 42.47
N GLN A 7 -10.28 22.36 43.05
CA GLN A 7 -10.87 21.10 42.57
C GLN A 7 -11.37 21.22 41.11
N PRO A 8 -10.99 20.32 40.19
CA PRO A 8 -11.65 20.21 38.90
C PRO A 8 -13.00 19.49 39.06
N GLY A 9 -14.08 20.20 38.70
CA GLY A 9 -15.46 19.71 38.76
C GLY A 9 -15.77 18.55 37.79
N PRO A 10 -16.94 17.90 37.95
CA PRO A 10 -17.26 16.65 37.25
C PRO A 10 -17.45 16.86 35.74
N SER A 11 -16.66 16.12 34.97
CA SER A 11 -16.72 16.08 33.50
C SER A 11 -18.01 15.37 33.06
N ARG A 12 -18.93 16.10 32.41
CA ARG A 12 -20.16 15.56 31.83
C ARG A 12 -19.81 14.57 30.72
N ALA A 13 -20.08 13.29 30.94
CA ALA A 13 -20.04 12.26 29.91
C ALA A 13 -21.19 12.48 28.90
N PRO A 14 -20.94 12.45 27.58
CA PRO A 14 -22.03 12.39 26.61
C PRO A 14 -22.68 11.00 26.62
N MET A 15 -24.01 10.98 26.70
CA MET A 15 -24.86 9.80 26.61
C MET A 15 -24.63 9.08 25.27
N GLY A 16 -24.10 7.87 25.33
CA GLY A 16 -23.82 7.03 24.17
C GLY A 16 -25.10 6.47 23.54
N PHE A 17 -25.38 6.86 22.30
CA PHE A 17 -26.16 6.03 21.39
C PHE A 17 -25.24 4.91 20.88
N GLY A 18 -25.53 3.67 21.27
CA GLY A 18 -24.75 2.50 20.92
C GLY A 18 -24.74 2.26 19.41
N TYR A 19 -23.64 2.64 18.76
CA TYR A 19 -23.25 2.04 17.49
C TYR A 19 -22.26 0.93 17.82
N VAL A 20 -22.53 -0.28 17.34
CA VAL A 20 -21.57 -1.38 17.40
C VAL A 20 -20.40 -1.03 16.48
N GLU A 21 -19.42 -0.34 17.05
CA GLU A 21 -18.17 -0.03 16.37
C GLU A 21 -17.38 -1.32 16.17
N THR A 22 -17.66 -2.05 15.09
CA THR A 22 -16.72 -3.07 14.60
C THR A 22 -15.57 -2.36 13.88
N SER A 23 -14.87 -1.47 14.59
CA SER A 23 -13.57 -0.94 14.21
C SER A 23 -12.52 -1.95 14.62
N LEU A 24 -12.45 -3.08 13.91
CA LEU A 24 -11.18 -3.79 13.81
C LEU A 24 -10.29 -2.94 12.89
N ALA A 25 -9.72 -1.87 13.45
CA ALA A 25 -8.54 -1.25 12.89
C ALA A 25 -7.55 -2.38 12.57
N PRO A 26 -6.88 -2.38 11.40
CA PRO A 26 -5.88 -3.40 11.10
C PRO A 26 -4.77 -3.28 12.14
N THR A 27 -4.83 -4.12 13.16
CA THR A 27 -3.86 -4.17 14.23
C THR A 27 -2.58 -4.70 13.60
N ASN A 28 -1.54 -3.87 13.63
CA ASN A 28 -0.24 -4.18 13.05
C ASN A 28 0.55 -5.08 14.03
N ASP A 29 -0.07 -6.18 14.48
CA ASP A 29 0.36 -7.00 15.61
C ASP A 29 1.56 -7.90 15.30
N HIS A 30 1.90 -8.04 14.03
CA HIS A 30 2.98 -8.92 13.61
C HIS A 30 4.26 -8.10 13.45
N VAL A 31 4.92 -7.85 14.58
CA VAL A 31 6.18 -7.10 14.65
C VAL A 31 7.37 -8.04 14.49
N CYS A 32 8.37 -7.60 13.72
CA CYS A 32 9.65 -8.29 13.65
C CYS A 32 10.49 -7.99 14.88
N ASP A 33 10.93 -9.02 15.60
CA ASP A 33 11.75 -8.81 16.79
C ASP A 33 13.15 -8.28 16.51
N VAL A 34 13.67 -8.51 15.30
CA VAL A 34 15.03 -8.11 14.89
C VAL A 34 15.10 -6.65 14.46
N CYS A 35 14.13 -6.16 13.68
CA CYS A 35 14.16 -4.79 13.15
C CYS A 35 12.93 -3.95 13.49
N LYS A 36 12.07 -4.45 14.39
CA LYS A 36 10.85 -3.80 14.91
C LYS A 36 9.85 -3.32 13.84
N LYS A 37 9.96 -3.86 12.62
CA LYS A 37 9.05 -3.56 11.52
C LYS A 37 7.72 -4.29 11.70
N SER A 38 6.61 -3.58 11.62
CA SER A 38 5.26 -4.13 11.77
C SER A 38 4.67 -4.58 10.43
N PHE A 39 3.85 -5.63 10.50
CA PHE A 39 3.14 -6.19 9.36
C PHE A 39 1.68 -6.45 9.71
N THR A 40 0.80 -6.20 8.75
CA THR A 40 -0.66 -6.40 8.91
C THR A 40 -1.07 -7.87 8.87
N ARG A 41 -0.16 -8.77 8.45
CA ARG A 41 -0.44 -10.21 8.36
C ARG A 41 0.74 -11.05 8.83
N LYS A 42 0.45 -12.15 9.52
CA LYS A 42 1.45 -13.07 10.06
C LYS A 42 2.32 -13.71 8.98
N ASP A 43 1.76 -14.01 7.81
CA ASP A 43 2.49 -14.55 6.66
C ASP A 43 3.51 -13.56 6.09
N ASN A 44 3.18 -12.26 6.11
CA ASN A 44 4.12 -11.21 5.74
C ASN A 44 5.30 -11.14 6.70
N LEU A 45 5.05 -11.22 8.02
CA LEU A 45 6.11 -11.30 9.02
C LEU A 45 6.96 -12.56 8.85
N LYS A 46 6.34 -13.74 8.71
CA LYS A 46 7.06 -15.02 8.50
C LYS A 46 7.97 -14.96 7.27
N ARG A 47 7.49 -14.34 6.18
CA ARG A 47 8.27 -14.10 4.96
C ARG A 47 9.40 -13.10 5.18
N HIS A 48 9.14 -12.03 5.93
CA HIS A 48 10.15 -11.05 6.28
C HIS A 48 11.29 -11.66 7.11
N MET A 49 10.97 -12.54 8.07
CA MET A 49 11.96 -13.21 8.90
C MET A 49 12.96 -14.07 8.09
N LYS A 50 12.60 -14.54 6.88
CA LYS A 50 13.54 -15.21 5.97
C LYS A 50 14.71 -14.32 5.54
N LYS A 51 14.55 -12.99 5.57
CA LYS A 51 15.63 -12.03 5.30
C LYS A 51 16.65 -11.99 6.44
N HIS A 52 16.23 -12.25 7.68
CA HIS A 52 17.09 -12.25 8.85
C HIS A 52 17.77 -13.60 9.09
N GLY A 53 17.07 -14.71 8.81
CA GLY A 53 17.47 -16.04 9.26
C GLY A 53 18.06 -16.99 8.21
N ALA A 54 18.09 -16.67 6.91
CA ALA A 54 18.58 -17.63 5.92
C ALA A 54 19.41 -16.98 4.84
N HIS A 55 20.57 -17.57 4.57
CA HIS A 55 21.36 -17.37 3.36
C HIS A 55 20.43 -17.49 2.14
N ALA A 56 20.65 -16.68 1.12
CA ALA A 56 19.83 -16.72 -0.07
C ALA A 56 19.95 -18.10 -0.75
N ASN A 57 18.92 -18.94 -0.59
CA ASN A 57 18.93 -20.35 -0.97
C ASN A 57 18.53 -20.61 -2.43
N HIS A 58 17.97 -19.61 -3.12
CA HIS A 58 17.52 -19.75 -4.50
C HIS A 58 18.51 -19.07 -5.45
N ALA A 59 19.46 -19.84 -5.97
CA ALA A 59 20.44 -19.35 -6.93
C ALA A 59 19.86 -19.30 -8.35
N CYS A 60 20.25 -18.27 -9.11
CA CYS A 60 19.99 -18.23 -10.55
C CYS A 60 20.92 -19.22 -11.27
N SER A 61 20.40 -19.94 -12.25
CA SER A 61 21.21 -20.83 -13.10
C SER A 61 22.00 -20.07 -14.17
N LYS A 62 21.61 -18.83 -14.48
CA LYS A 62 22.22 -17.98 -15.52
C LYS A 62 23.20 -16.95 -14.94
N CYS A 63 23.25 -16.75 -13.62
CA CYS A 63 24.21 -15.85 -12.96
C CYS A 63 24.41 -16.22 -11.48
N ALA A 64 25.41 -15.63 -10.83
CA ALA A 64 25.72 -15.90 -9.41
C ALA A 64 24.75 -15.24 -8.40
N MET A 65 23.65 -14.62 -8.85
CA MET A 65 22.68 -14.00 -7.95
C MET A 65 21.89 -15.04 -7.16
N LYS A 66 21.69 -14.75 -5.88
CA LYS A 66 20.92 -15.59 -4.96
C LYS A 66 19.76 -14.79 -4.39
N PHE A 67 18.60 -15.45 -4.27
CA PHE A 67 17.38 -14.87 -3.76
C PHE A 67 16.89 -15.63 -2.53
N TYR A 68 16.29 -14.91 -1.59
CA TYR A 68 15.64 -15.47 -0.40
C TYR A 68 14.25 -16.05 -0.70
N ARG A 69 13.74 -15.84 -1.93
CA ARG A 69 12.38 -16.21 -2.35
C ARG A 69 12.39 -16.76 -3.79
N LEU A 70 11.66 -17.86 -4.01
CA LEU A 70 11.52 -18.47 -5.32
C LEU A 70 10.82 -17.57 -6.34
N ASP A 71 9.74 -16.87 -5.94
CA ASP A 71 9.02 -15.95 -6.84
C ASP A 71 9.92 -14.82 -7.36
N LYS A 72 10.86 -14.36 -6.52
CA LYS A 72 11.85 -13.34 -6.90
C LYS A 72 12.94 -13.90 -7.81
N LEU A 73 13.37 -15.14 -7.59
CA LEU A 73 14.23 -15.83 -8.54
C LEU A 73 13.55 -15.98 -9.91
N GLN A 74 12.30 -16.43 -9.95
CA GLN A 74 11.56 -16.60 -11.23
C GLN A 74 11.39 -15.27 -11.97
N GLU A 75 11.04 -14.19 -11.25
CA GLU A 75 10.97 -12.85 -11.80
C GLU A 75 12.32 -12.38 -12.37
N HIS A 76 13.42 -12.66 -11.65
CA HIS A 76 14.77 -12.38 -12.12
C HIS A 76 15.17 -13.22 -13.33
N VAL A 77 14.82 -14.51 -13.40
CA VAL A 77 15.14 -15.34 -14.57
C VAL A 77 14.51 -14.77 -15.85
N LYS A 78 13.32 -14.18 -15.76
CA LYS A 78 12.69 -13.48 -16.89
C LYS A 78 13.52 -12.29 -17.40
N THR A 79 14.33 -11.64 -16.56
CA THR A 79 15.19 -10.53 -17.00
C THR A 79 16.33 -11.01 -17.90
N HIS A 80 16.80 -12.25 -17.73
CA HIS A 80 17.78 -12.83 -18.64
C HIS A 80 17.21 -13.10 -20.04
N GLU A 81 15.89 -13.30 -20.16
CA GLU A 81 15.25 -13.68 -21.42
C GLU A 81 14.79 -12.49 -22.26
N LYS A 82 15.10 -11.25 -21.84
CA LYS A 82 14.72 -9.98 -22.51
C LYS A 82 13.25 -9.90 -22.96
N LYS A 83 12.35 -10.74 -22.42
CA LYS A 83 10.92 -10.68 -22.71
C LYS A 83 10.33 -9.51 -21.92
N LYS A 84 10.48 -8.30 -22.46
CA LYS A 84 9.70 -7.15 -22.04
C LYS A 84 8.26 -7.38 -22.54
N SER A 85 7.47 -8.11 -21.76
CA SER A 85 6.15 -8.58 -22.15
C SER A 85 5.05 -7.53 -21.98
N TYR A 86 5.33 -6.42 -21.30
CA TYR A 86 4.32 -5.40 -20.99
C TYR A 86 4.55 -4.16 -21.86
N SER A 87 3.71 -3.96 -22.87
CA SER A 87 3.75 -2.77 -23.73
C SER A 87 2.94 -1.62 -23.15
N CYS A 88 3.43 -0.40 -23.35
CA CYS A 88 2.58 0.77 -23.27
C CYS A 88 1.74 0.87 -24.55
N GLU A 89 0.48 1.31 -24.43
CA GLU A 89 -0.41 1.51 -25.57
C GLU A 89 -0.28 2.93 -26.15
N GLN A 90 0.34 3.83 -25.39
CA GLN A 90 0.51 5.24 -25.76
C GLN A 90 1.93 5.52 -26.29
N CYS A 91 2.85 4.56 -26.17
CA CYS A 91 4.18 4.60 -26.78
C CYS A 91 4.75 3.18 -26.93
N ASP A 92 5.76 3.01 -27.79
CA ASP A 92 6.39 1.70 -28.05
C ASP A 92 7.34 1.21 -26.93
N ARG A 93 7.24 1.75 -25.71
CA ARG A 93 8.05 1.27 -24.59
C ARG A 93 7.53 -0.06 -24.07
N LEU A 94 8.46 -0.99 -23.98
CA LEU A 94 8.26 -2.32 -23.42
C LEU A 94 8.91 -2.39 -22.02
N PHE A 95 8.21 -3.02 -21.07
CA PHE A 95 8.60 -3.20 -19.68
C PHE A 95 8.66 -4.68 -19.30
N SER A 96 9.53 -5.01 -18.35
CA SER A 96 9.70 -6.38 -17.84
C SER A 96 8.70 -6.71 -16.75
N ARG A 97 8.15 -5.70 -16.05
CA ARG A 97 7.13 -5.85 -15.00
C ARG A 97 5.92 -4.95 -15.24
N MET A 98 4.75 -5.44 -14.83
CA MET A 98 3.51 -4.66 -14.88
C MET A 98 3.56 -3.41 -14.00
N SER A 99 4.21 -3.48 -12.83
CA SER A 99 4.37 -2.31 -11.95
C SER A 99 5.17 -1.18 -12.58
N GLU A 100 6.18 -1.51 -13.40
CA GLU A 100 7.00 -0.54 -14.13
C GLU A 100 6.15 0.14 -15.22
N LEU A 101 5.36 -0.63 -15.96
CA LEU A 101 4.40 -0.09 -16.93
C LEU A 101 3.37 0.83 -16.27
N LEU A 102 2.78 0.43 -15.13
CA LEU A 102 1.78 1.25 -14.43
C LEU A 102 2.37 2.56 -13.91
N TYR A 103 3.60 2.53 -13.39
CA TYR A 103 4.30 3.74 -12.96
C TYR A 103 4.60 4.67 -14.15
N HIS A 104 5.12 4.11 -15.25
CA HIS A 104 5.32 4.84 -16.51
C HIS A 104 4.02 5.48 -17.00
N LYS A 105 2.92 4.73 -17.06
CA LYS A 105 1.61 5.28 -17.46
C LYS A 105 1.18 6.43 -16.56
N ARG A 106 1.46 6.38 -15.25
CA ARG A 106 1.08 7.45 -14.31
C ARG A 106 1.89 8.73 -14.51
N VAL A 107 3.18 8.61 -14.82
CA VAL A 107 4.12 9.74 -14.85
C VAL A 107 4.25 10.34 -16.26
N ASP A 108 4.40 9.50 -17.28
CA ASP A 108 4.63 9.93 -18.66
C ASP A 108 3.32 10.07 -19.46
N HIS A 109 2.24 9.46 -18.99
CA HIS A 109 0.95 9.40 -19.66
C HIS A 109 -0.24 9.70 -18.72
N PRO A 110 -0.17 10.79 -17.92
CA PRO A 110 -1.21 11.10 -16.97
C PRO A 110 -2.54 11.29 -17.70
N ALA A 111 -3.54 10.48 -17.34
CA ALA A 111 -4.90 10.70 -17.82
C ALA A 111 -5.36 12.09 -17.34
N PRO A 112 -6.13 12.84 -18.16
CA PRO A 112 -6.77 14.04 -17.67
C PRO A 112 -7.65 13.64 -16.49
N SER A 113 -7.40 14.24 -15.33
CA SER A 113 -8.19 14.08 -14.12
C SER A 113 -9.64 14.43 -14.44
N ASN A 114 -10.46 13.43 -14.78
CA ASN A 114 -11.89 13.58 -14.97
C ASN A 114 -12.55 13.69 -13.59
N HIS A 115 -12.26 14.80 -12.90
CA HIS A 115 -13.16 15.26 -11.86
C HIS A 115 -14.41 15.76 -12.57
N ARG A 116 -15.40 14.87 -12.69
CA ARG A 116 -16.73 15.22 -13.19
C ARG A 116 -17.30 16.26 -12.23
N VAL A 117 -17.10 17.54 -12.53
CA VAL A 117 -17.84 18.64 -11.92
C VAL A 117 -19.30 18.27 -12.14
N LYS A 118 -20.00 17.92 -11.06
CA LYS A 118 -21.45 17.77 -11.09
C LYS A 118 -22.00 19.17 -11.38
N GLN A 119 -22.14 19.49 -12.67
CA GLN A 119 -22.82 20.69 -13.14
C GLN A 119 -24.19 20.74 -12.43
N PRO A 120 -24.53 21.80 -11.68
CA PRO A 120 -25.87 21.93 -11.14
C PRO A 120 -26.86 22.03 -12.29
N ARG A 121 -27.98 21.32 -12.14
CA ARG A 121 -29.08 21.27 -13.11
C ARG A 121 -29.58 22.71 -13.35
N PRO A 122 -29.60 23.23 -14.59
CA PRO A 122 -30.17 24.55 -14.82
C PRO A 122 -31.66 24.51 -14.47
N LEU A 123 -32.08 25.41 -13.59
CA LEU A 123 -33.50 25.59 -13.27
C LEU A 123 -34.20 26.13 -14.52
N ALA A 124 -35.21 25.38 -14.98
CA ALA A 124 -36.04 25.78 -16.10
C ALA A 124 -36.61 27.19 -15.85
N ARG A 125 -36.36 28.09 -16.79
CA ARG A 125 -36.91 29.44 -16.79
C ARG A 125 -38.39 29.33 -17.17
N ASN A 126 -39.29 29.53 -16.23
CA ASN A 126 -40.71 29.72 -16.56
C ASN A 126 -40.89 31.12 -17.15
N SER A 127 -41.24 31.17 -18.43
CA SER A 127 -41.74 32.36 -19.09
C SER A 127 -43.15 32.66 -18.58
N ARG A 128 -43.38 33.90 -18.14
CA ARG A 128 -44.71 34.47 -17.98
C ARG A 128 -45.18 35.03 -19.31
#